data_AF-V5SG69-F1
#
_entry.id   AF-V5SG69-F1
#
_cell.length_a   1.000
_cell.length_b   1.000
_cell.length_c   1.000
_cell.angle_alpha   90.00
_cell.angle_beta   90.00
_cell.angle_gamma   90.00
#
_symmetry.space_group_name_H-M   'P 1'
#
loop_
_entity.id
_entity.type
_entity.pdbx_description
1 polymer ?
#
loop_
_entity_poly.entity_id
_entity_poly.type
_entity_poly.pdbx_seq_one_letter_code
_entity_poly.pdbx_strand_id
1 'polypeptide(L)'
;MANRHRGEIDAVLDGKPYRLCLTLGALAELESAFGDEDMLALATRFEAGRISARDCQRIIGAGLRGAGFDVSDLAVSAMRVEGGAAGYVDIVARLLATTFSARSGGDGSDCEGGEAAGPFPGRT
;
A
#
# COMPACT_ATOMS: atom_id res chain seq x y z
N MET A 1 -16.96 -1.68 -4.52
CA MET A 1 -16.39 -0.59 -3.70
C MET A 1 -15.14 -1.12 -3.00
N ALA A 2 -13.97 -0.54 -3.27
CA ALA A 2 -12.72 -0.91 -2.59
C ALA A 2 -12.73 -0.38 -1.15
N ASN A 3 -12.40 -1.23 -0.18
CA ASN A 3 -12.41 -0.86 1.23
C ASN A 3 -10.99 -0.47 1.67
N ARG A 4 -10.71 0.83 1.67
CA ARG A 4 -9.39 1.38 2.05
C ARG A 4 -8.93 0.95 3.45
N HIS A 5 -9.87 0.66 4.36
CA HIS A 5 -9.59 0.17 5.71
C HIS A 5 -9.02 -1.25 5.73
N ARG A 6 -9.16 -1.98 4.61
CA ARG A 6 -8.69 -3.35 4.44
C ARG A 6 -7.45 -3.45 3.53
N GLY A 7 -6.88 -2.30 3.11
CA GLY A 7 -5.75 -2.26 2.17
C GLY A 7 -6.13 -2.50 0.71
N GLU A 8 -7.41 -2.35 0.35
CA GLU A 8 -7.89 -2.54 -1.02
C GLU A 8 -7.93 -1.21 -1.79
N ILE A 9 -7.45 -1.20 -3.04
CA ILE A 9 -7.60 -0.08 -3.98
C ILE A 9 -8.30 -0.51 -5.26
N ASP A 10 -8.90 0.47 -5.95
CA ASP A 10 -9.41 0.29 -7.31
C ASP A 10 -8.43 0.95 -8.31
N ALA A 11 -8.11 0.21 -9.36
CA ALA A 11 -7.26 0.66 -10.46
C ALA A 11 -7.82 0.18 -11.80
N VAL A 12 -7.70 1.00 -12.84
CA VAL A 12 -8.15 0.65 -14.18
C VAL A 12 -6.96 0.14 -14.99
N LEU A 13 -7.01 -1.14 -15.38
CA LEU A 13 -6.04 -1.76 -16.28
C LEU A 13 -6.78 -2.25 -17.53
N ASP A 14 -6.24 -1.93 -18.71
CA ASP A 14 -6.81 -2.27 -20.01
C ASP A 14 -8.26 -1.77 -20.20
N GLY A 15 -8.58 -0.62 -19.58
CA GLY A 15 -9.94 -0.06 -19.56
C GLY A 15 -10.93 -0.82 -18.65
N LYS A 16 -10.45 -1.81 -17.88
CA LYS A 16 -11.27 -2.58 -16.93
C LYS A 16 -10.91 -2.20 -15.49
N PRO A 17 -11.90 -1.94 -14.62
CA PRO A 17 -11.64 -1.72 -13.20
C PRO A 17 -11.25 -3.05 -12.53
N TYR A 18 -10.09 -3.05 -11.89
CA TYR A 18 -9.58 -4.13 -11.06
C TYR A 18 -9.43 -3.66 -9.63
N ARG A 19 -9.66 -4.58 -8.69
CA ARG A 19 -9.36 -4.37 -7.29
C ARG A 19 -8.00 -4.99 -6.97
N LEU A 20 -7.15 -4.24 -6.30
CA LEU A 20 -5.84 -4.71 -5.85
C LEU A 20 -5.80 -4.69 -4.32
N CYS A 21 -5.13 -5.69 -3.74
CA CYS A 21 -4.97 -5.84 -2.30
C CYS A 21 -3.64 -6.56 -2.03
N LEU A 22 -2.78 -5.98 -1.19
CA LEU A 22 -1.57 -6.65 -0.73
C LEU A 22 -1.89 -7.47 0.53
N THR A 23 -2.20 -8.75 0.34
CA THR A 23 -2.32 -9.70 1.43
C THR A 23 -0.95 -10.15 1.92
N LEU A 24 -0.87 -10.78 3.10
CA LEU A 24 0.38 -11.35 3.61
C LEU A 24 1.03 -12.33 2.61
N GLY A 25 0.23 -13.12 1.89
CA GLY A 25 0.74 -13.99 0.83
C GLY A 25 1.36 -13.21 -0.33
N ALA A 26 0.69 -12.15 -0.79
CA ALA A 26 1.21 -11.28 -1.83
C ALA A 26 2.52 -10.57 -1.39
N LEU A 27 2.60 -10.13 -0.13
CA LEU A 27 3.82 -9.54 0.44
C LEU A 27 4.98 -10.55 0.47
N ALA A 28 4.73 -11.77 0.96
CA ALA A 28 5.74 -12.83 1.00
C ALA A 28 6.22 -13.24 -0.41
N GLU A 29 5.33 -13.26 -1.40
CA GLU A 29 5.71 -13.46 -2.80
C GLU A 29 6.58 -12.31 -3.33
N LEU A 30 6.26 -11.06 -2.99
CA LEU A 30 7.08 -9.91 -3.37
C LEU A 30 8.47 -9.98 -2.75
N GLU A 31 8.58 -10.25 -1.45
CA GLU A 31 9.89 -10.40 -0.77
C GLU A 31 10.73 -11.50 -1.42
N SER A 32 10.11 -12.65 -1.71
CA SER A 32 10.77 -13.75 -2.42
C SER A 32 11.20 -13.36 -3.85
N ALA A 33 10.40 -12.52 -4.51
CA ALA A 33 10.64 -12.07 -5.87
C ALA A 33 11.73 -10.98 -5.94
N PHE A 34 11.85 -10.13 -4.91
CA PHE A 34 12.84 -9.05 -4.83
C PHE A 34 14.16 -9.49 -4.20
N GLY A 35 14.18 -10.57 -3.41
CA GLY A 35 15.40 -11.21 -2.90
C GLY A 35 16.16 -10.34 -1.91
N ASP A 36 15.83 -10.47 -0.62
CA ASP A 36 16.47 -9.79 0.53
C ASP A 36 16.17 -8.28 0.70
N GLU A 37 15.26 -7.71 -0.10
CA GLU A 37 14.88 -6.30 0.04
C GLU A 37 13.58 -6.13 0.84
N ASP A 38 13.67 -5.39 1.94
CA ASP A 38 12.54 -5.12 2.82
C ASP A 38 11.47 -4.27 2.10
N MET A 39 10.18 -4.58 2.33
CA MET A 39 9.07 -3.84 1.73
C MET A 39 9.10 -2.33 2.04
N LEU A 40 9.61 -1.95 3.23
CA LEU A 40 9.83 -0.53 3.57
C LEU A 40 10.88 0.12 2.66
N ALA A 41 11.95 -0.61 2.33
CA ALA A 41 12.99 -0.10 1.43
C ALA A 41 12.43 0.12 0.01
N LEU A 42 11.53 -0.75 -0.46
CA LEU A 42 10.83 -0.57 -1.73
C LEU A 42 9.95 0.69 -1.72
N ALA A 43 9.19 0.91 -0.66
CA ALA A 43 8.37 2.12 -0.51
C ALA A 43 9.22 3.40 -0.49
N THR A 44 10.35 3.42 0.25
CA THR A 44 11.26 4.57 0.27
C THR A 44 11.92 4.82 -1.10
N ARG A 45 12.28 3.78 -1.85
CA ARG A 45 12.84 3.93 -3.20
C ARG A 45 11.81 4.47 -4.19
N PHE A 46 10.56 4.08 -4.01
CA PHE A 46 9.46 4.60 -4.78
C PHE A 46 9.27 6.11 -4.53
N GLU A 47 9.25 6.55 -3.28
CA GLU A 47 9.23 7.98 -2.94
C GLU A 47 10.44 8.74 -3.49
N ALA A 48 11.61 8.09 -3.54
CA ALA A 48 12.82 8.63 -4.13
C ALA A 48 12.83 8.62 -5.68
N GLY A 49 11.77 8.13 -6.34
CA GLY A 49 11.66 8.08 -7.81
C GLY A 49 12.60 7.08 -8.49
N ARG A 50 13.14 6.10 -7.75
CA ARG A 50 14.12 5.11 -8.26
C ARG A 50 13.52 3.74 -8.59
N ILE A 51 12.20 3.65 -8.71
CA ILE A 51 11.51 2.40 -9.08
C ILE A 51 11.57 2.15 -10.59
N SER A 52 11.90 0.91 -10.97
CA SER A 52 11.93 0.46 -12.36
C SER A 52 10.57 -0.10 -12.79
N ALA A 53 10.33 -0.14 -14.10
CA ALA A 53 9.09 -0.72 -14.66
C ALA A 53 8.85 -2.18 -14.24
N ARG A 54 9.93 -2.95 -14.03
CA ARG A 54 9.85 -4.34 -13.51
C ARG A 54 9.30 -4.39 -12.08
N ASP A 55 9.63 -3.43 -11.24
CA ASP A 55 9.17 -3.39 -9.85
C ASP A 55 7.68 -3.05 -9.84
N CYS A 56 7.26 -2.06 -10.65
CA CYS A 56 5.85 -1.74 -10.84
C CYS A 56 5.05 -2.97 -11.28
N GLN A 57 5.54 -3.70 -12.29
CA GLN A 57 4.89 -4.91 -12.78
C GLN A 57 4.73 -5.97 -11.68
N ARG A 58 5.77 -6.22 -10.88
CA ARG A 58 5.75 -7.20 -9.80
C ARG A 58 4.75 -6.81 -8.72
N ILE A 59 4.77 -5.55 -8.28
CA ILE A 59 3.88 -5.03 -7.24
C ILE A 59 2.41 -5.09 -7.68
N ILE A 60 2.11 -4.66 -8.91
CA ILE A 60 0.77 -4.72 -9.48
C ILE A 60 0.29 -6.17 -9.61
N GLY A 61 1.16 -7.07 -10.09
CA GLY A 61 0.84 -8.51 -10.20
C GLY A 61 0.52 -9.15 -8.85
N ALA A 62 1.34 -8.88 -7.82
CA ALA A 62 1.07 -9.37 -6.47
C ALA A 62 -0.21 -8.76 -5.88
N GLY A 63 -0.47 -7.47 -6.11
CA GLY A 63 -1.71 -6.82 -5.68
C GLY A 63 -2.97 -7.40 -6.33
N LEU A 64 -2.90 -7.78 -7.60
CA LEU A 64 -4.00 -8.47 -8.29
C LEU A 64 -4.23 -9.87 -7.73
N ARG A 65 -3.15 -10.65 -7.52
CA ARG A 65 -3.24 -11.98 -6.90
C ARG A 65 -3.76 -11.95 -5.48
N GLY A 66 -3.31 -10.99 -4.68
CA GLY A 66 -3.80 -10.80 -3.32
C GLY A 66 -5.27 -10.41 -3.26
N ALA A 67 -5.82 -9.78 -4.30
CA ALA A 67 -7.26 -9.53 -4.45
C ALA A 67 -8.05 -10.73 -5.01
N GLY A 68 -7.39 -11.85 -5.29
CA GLY A 68 -8.01 -13.07 -5.80
C GLY A 68 -8.08 -13.16 -7.33
N PHE A 69 -7.38 -12.28 -8.05
CA PHE A 69 -7.26 -12.37 -9.51
C PHE A 69 -6.05 -13.21 -9.90
N ASP A 70 -6.27 -14.28 -10.66
CA ASP A 70 -5.20 -15.14 -11.20
C ASP A 70 -4.54 -14.44 -12.41
N VAL A 71 -3.72 -13.43 -12.14
CA VAL A 71 -3.02 -12.65 -13.16
C VAL A 71 -1.51 -12.88 -13.03
N SER A 72 -0.91 -13.41 -14.10
CA SER A 72 0.55 -13.58 -14.18
C SER A 72 1.25 -12.24 -14.43
N ASP A 73 2.50 -12.13 -13.99
CA ASP A 73 3.35 -10.96 -14.23
C ASP A 73 3.48 -10.66 -15.73
N LEU A 74 3.56 -11.69 -16.58
CA LEU A 74 3.50 -11.55 -18.03
C LEU A 74 2.18 -10.92 -18.52
N ALA A 75 1.05 -11.30 -17.94
CA ALA A 75 -0.24 -10.68 -18.27
C ALA A 75 -0.26 -9.20 -17.84
N VAL A 76 0.31 -8.86 -16.68
CA VAL A 76 0.48 -7.46 -16.25
C VAL A 76 1.37 -6.68 -17.21
N SER A 77 2.45 -7.26 -17.75
CA SER A 77 3.28 -6.59 -18.78
C SER A 77 2.50 -6.20 -20.03
N ALA A 78 1.45 -6.96 -20.37
CA ALA A 78 0.62 -6.71 -21.54
C ALA A 78 -0.52 -5.71 -21.26
N MET A 79 -0.88 -5.51 -19.99
CA MET A 79 -1.94 -4.59 -19.59
C MET A 79 -1.50 -3.14 -19.74
N ARG A 80 -2.45 -2.25 -20.04
CA ARG A 80 -2.22 -0.81 -20.20
C ARG A 80 -2.99 0.03 -19.19
N VAL A 81 -2.34 1.04 -18.62
CA VAL A 81 -2.98 2.03 -17.76
C VAL A 81 -3.16 3.35 -18.50
N GLU A 82 -4.31 3.99 -18.29
CA GLU A 82 -4.56 5.37 -18.73
C GLU A 82 -3.58 6.30 -18.02
N GLY A 83 -2.72 7.01 -18.78
CA GLY A 83 -1.62 7.82 -18.23
C GLY A 83 -0.23 7.16 -18.30
N GLY A 84 -0.12 5.95 -18.88
CA GLY A 84 1.16 5.31 -19.19
C GLY A 84 2.02 5.06 -17.95
N ALA A 85 3.31 5.38 -18.02
CA ALA A 85 4.28 5.14 -16.94
C ALA A 85 3.84 5.77 -15.60
N ALA A 86 3.32 7.00 -15.63
CA ALA A 86 2.89 7.73 -14.44
C ALA A 86 1.68 7.07 -13.77
N GLY A 87 0.77 6.47 -14.54
CA GLY A 87 -0.39 5.78 -13.99
C GLY A 87 -0.02 4.48 -13.26
N TYR A 88 0.97 3.72 -13.74
CA TYR A 88 1.46 2.55 -13.00
C TYR A 88 2.07 2.95 -11.66
N VAL A 89 2.86 4.04 -11.68
CA VAL A 89 3.48 4.62 -10.50
C VAL A 89 2.40 5.06 -9.50
N ASP A 90 1.36 5.77 -9.93
CA ASP A 90 0.23 6.16 -9.06
C ASP A 90 -0.46 4.96 -8.41
N ILE A 91 -0.76 3.91 -9.18
CA ILE A 91 -1.41 2.70 -8.66
C ILE A 91 -0.55 2.04 -7.58
N VAL A 92 0.75 1.89 -7.85
CA VAL A 92 1.71 1.33 -6.89
C VAL A 92 1.80 2.21 -5.65
N ALA A 93 1.90 3.54 -5.81
CA ALA A 93 1.94 4.49 -4.70
C ALA A 93 0.74 4.32 -3.77
N ARG A 94 -0.46 4.28 -4.36
CA ARG A 94 -1.72 4.16 -3.63
C ARG A 94 -1.85 2.79 -2.96
N LEU A 95 -1.38 1.73 -3.60
CA LEU A 95 -1.39 0.38 -3.04
C LEU A 95 -0.47 0.28 -1.82
N LEU A 96 0.76 0.77 -1.94
CA LEU A 96 1.71 0.82 -0.82
C LEU A 96 1.20 1.73 0.29
N ALA A 97 0.73 2.94 -0.04
CA ALA A 97 0.19 3.87 0.93
C ALA A 97 -0.99 3.26 1.70
N THR A 98 -1.94 2.60 1.03
CA THR A 98 -3.08 1.96 1.75
C THR A 98 -2.67 0.77 2.60
N THR A 99 -1.65 0.02 2.19
CA THR A 99 -1.15 -1.15 2.91
C THR A 99 -0.33 -0.75 4.14
N PHE A 100 0.56 0.25 4.01
CA PHE A 100 1.48 0.68 5.06
C PHE A 100 0.93 1.84 5.91
N SER A 101 0.08 2.71 5.37
CA SER A 101 -0.57 3.79 6.14
C SER A 101 -1.64 3.26 7.11
N ALA A 102 -2.25 2.10 6.83
CA ALA A 102 -3.07 1.39 7.82
C ALA A 102 -2.27 1.00 9.08
N ARG A 103 -0.93 0.89 8.96
CA ARG A 103 -0.03 0.63 10.09
C ARG A 103 0.56 1.89 10.73
N SER A 104 0.36 3.06 10.12
CA SER A 104 0.73 4.34 10.74
C SER A 104 -0.35 4.88 11.69
N GLY A 105 -1.49 4.19 11.81
CA GLY A 105 -2.54 4.46 12.80
C GLY A 105 -2.42 3.62 14.08
N GLY A 106 -1.20 3.31 14.52
CA GLY A 106 -0.93 2.44 15.66
C GLY A 106 0.32 2.84 16.44
N ASP A 107 0.16 3.92 17.20
CA ASP A 107 0.92 4.36 18.38
C ASP A 107 2.23 5.16 18.18
N GLY A 108 2.15 6.42 18.64
CA GLY A 108 3.20 7.42 18.65
C GLY A 108 2.69 8.74 19.25
N SER A 109 2.23 8.67 20.51
CA SER A 109 2.05 9.77 21.48
C SER A 109 1.36 11.06 21.02
N ASP A 110 0.04 11.12 21.18
CA ASP A 110 -0.56 12.24 21.92
C ASP A 110 -0.65 11.81 23.39
N CYS A 111 0.38 12.17 24.15
CA CYS A 111 0.35 12.19 25.60
C CYS A 111 0.94 13.54 26.02
N GLU A 112 0.25 14.62 25.67
CA GLU A 112 0.36 15.82 26.48
C GLU A 112 -0.59 15.65 27.66
N GLY A 113 -0.05 15.04 28.70
CA GLY A 113 -0.66 14.96 30.02
C GLY A 113 -0.92 16.36 30.54
N GLY A 114 -2.17 16.80 30.47
CA GLY A 114 -2.69 17.89 31.29
C GLY A 114 -2.83 17.43 32.74
N GLU A 115 -1.72 17.33 33.46
CA GLU A 115 -1.74 17.13 34.91
C GLU A 115 -1.25 18.39 35.62
N ALA A 116 -2.21 19.17 36.10
CA ALA A 116 -2.09 19.89 37.36
C ALA A 116 -3.45 19.84 38.06
N ALA A 117 -3.61 18.82 38.88
CA ALA A 117 -4.68 18.69 39.84
C ALA A 117 -4.72 19.91 40.79
N GLY A 118 -5.91 20.47 40.97
CA GLY A 118 -6.28 21.23 42.17
C GLY A 118 -7.51 20.58 42.77
N PRO A 119 -7.49 20.10 44.03
CA PRO A 119 -8.59 19.35 44.61
C PRO A 119 -9.77 20.27 44.93
N PHE A 120 -10.96 19.91 44.46
CA PHE A 120 -12.20 20.36 45.08
C PHE A 120 -12.43 19.55 46.36
N PRO A 121 -12.55 20.22 47.52
CA PRO A 121 -13.65 19.85 48.41
C PRO A 121 -14.31 21.09 49.03
N GLY A 122 -15.63 21.18 48.88
CA GLY A 122 -16.43 22.23 49.48
C GLY A 122 -16.64 22.10 51.00
N ARG A 123 -16.96 23.21 51.66
CA ARG A 123 -18.08 23.40 52.60
C ARG A 123 -17.99 24.80 53.23
N THR A 124 -19.17 25.28 53.62
CA THR A 124 -19.54 26.52 54.34
C THR A 124 -19.41 27.84 53.59
#